data_AF-A0A7L1DXS1-F1
#
_entry.id   AF-A0A7L1DXS1-F1
#
_cell.length_a   1.000
_cell.length_b   1.000
_cell.length_c   1.000
_cell.angle_alpha   90.00
_cell.angle_beta   90.00
_cell.angle_gamma   90.00
#
_symmetry.space_group_name_H-M   'P 1'
#
loop_
_entity.id
_entity.type
_entity.pdbx_description
1 polymer ?
#
loop_
_entity_poly.entity_id
_entity_poly.type
_entity_poly.pdbx_seq_one_letter_code
_entity_poly.pdbx_strand_id
1 'polypeptide(L)'
;IDEELLGDGHSYSPRALHSWLTRVLYNRRSKINPLWNTVLIAGVDGGDSFLGYVDMLGVAYEAPSLATGFGAYLAQPLLRAELERERLPTREEARELLERCLRALYYRDARSFNRYEVAVVTEKGVEMEGPQTLEANWDIAHVV
;
A
#
# COMPACT_ATOMS: atom_id res chain seq x y z
N ILE A 1 -6.59 25.34 -14.55
CA ILE A 1 -7.80 24.57 -14.91
C ILE A 1 -8.65 24.66 -13.67
N ASP A 2 -9.54 25.65 -13.65
CA ASP A 2 -10.52 25.76 -12.57
C ASP A 2 -11.58 24.71 -12.87
N GLU A 3 -11.52 23.62 -12.13
CA GLU A 3 -12.52 22.56 -12.19
C GLU A 3 -13.72 23.04 -11.37
N GLU A 4 -14.71 23.62 -12.04
CA GLU A 4 -15.98 23.97 -11.39
C GLU A 4 -16.62 22.68 -10.85
N LEU A 5 -16.96 22.67 -9.56
CA LEU A 5 -17.64 21.54 -8.91
C LEU A 5 -19.11 21.52 -9.36
N LEU A 6 -19.34 21.02 -10.58
CA LEU A 6 -20.67 20.99 -11.22
C LEU A 6 -21.60 19.91 -10.62
N GLY A 7 -21.04 18.91 -9.92
CA GLY A 7 -21.83 17.84 -9.30
C GLY A 7 -22.61 16.99 -10.30
N ASP A 8 -22.06 16.79 -11.50
CA ASP A 8 -22.69 16.10 -12.63
C ASP A 8 -22.77 14.57 -12.49
N GLY A 9 -22.33 14.04 -11.34
CA GLY A 9 -22.36 12.61 -11.03
C GLY A 9 -21.14 11.83 -11.51
N HIS A 10 -20.13 12.50 -12.08
CA HIS A 10 -18.85 11.86 -12.40
C HIS A 10 -17.88 11.92 -11.22
N SER A 11 -17.20 10.80 -10.97
CA SER A 11 -16.19 10.68 -9.93
C SER A 11 -14.89 10.13 -10.49
N TYR A 12 -13.78 10.47 -9.85
CA TYR A 12 -12.47 9.95 -10.22
C TYR A 12 -12.31 8.48 -9.85
N SER A 13 -12.00 7.64 -10.84
CA SER A 13 -11.64 6.25 -10.59
C SER A 13 -10.24 6.11 -9.97
N PRO A 14 -9.94 5.00 -9.28
CA PRO A 14 -8.60 4.72 -8.76
C PRO A 14 -7.52 4.78 -9.85
N ARG A 15 -7.84 4.29 -11.06
CA ARG A 15 -6.96 4.33 -12.23
C ARG A 15 -6.73 5.76 -12.73
N ALA A 16 -7.75 6.60 -12.72
CA ALA A 16 -7.61 8.02 -13.07
C ALA A 16 -6.70 8.75 -12.08
N LEU A 17 -6.89 8.53 -10.77
CA LEU A 17 -6.03 9.09 -9.71
C LEU A 17 -4.58 8.61 -9.82
N HIS A 18 -4.36 7.32 -10.10
CA HIS A 18 -3.02 6.77 -10.31
C HIS A 18 -2.31 7.39 -11.53
N SER A 19 -3.02 7.55 -12.64
CA SER A 19 -2.52 8.25 -13.83
C SER A 19 -2.16 9.70 -13.52
N TRP A 20 -3.07 10.44 -12.87
CA TRP A 20 -2.86 11.82 -12.47
C TRP A 20 -1.62 11.97 -11.57
N LEU A 21 -1.50 11.15 -10.52
CA LEU A 21 -0.37 11.22 -9.60
C LEU A 21 0.96 10.92 -10.31
N THR A 22 0.95 9.97 -11.24
CA THR A 22 2.13 9.67 -12.07
C THR A 22 2.57 10.90 -12.87
N ARG A 23 1.63 11.66 -13.45
CA ARG A 23 1.97 12.89 -14.19
C ARG A 23 2.49 13.99 -13.26
N VAL A 24 1.89 14.13 -12.08
CA VAL A 24 2.32 15.11 -11.05
C VAL A 24 3.76 14.83 -10.61
N LEU A 25 4.07 13.58 -10.22
CA LEU A 25 5.40 13.19 -9.76
C LEU A 25 6.44 13.32 -10.89
N TYR A 26 6.11 12.89 -12.10
CA TYR A 26 6.99 13.05 -13.26
C TYR A 26 7.26 14.52 -13.59
N ASN A 27 6.25 15.40 -13.55
CA ASN A 27 6.42 16.84 -13.79
C ASN A 27 7.38 17.49 -12.78
N ARG A 28 7.24 17.12 -11.50
CA ARG A 28 8.11 17.61 -10.42
C ARG A 28 9.54 17.13 -10.58
N ARG A 29 9.72 15.85 -10.94
CA ARG A 29 11.02 15.28 -11.28
C ARG A 29 11.68 16.01 -12.46
N SER A 30 10.94 16.31 -13.53
CA SER A 30 11.46 17.05 -14.69
C SER A 30 11.97 18.46 -14.37
N LYS A 31 11.49 19.07 -13.27
CA LYS A 31 11.95 20.38 -12.79
C LYS A 31 13.13 20.29 -11.81
N ILE A 32 13.76 19.11 -11.67
CA ILE A 32 14.84 18.84 -10.70
C ILE A 32 14.43 19.22 -9.26
N ASN A 33 13.13 19.13 -8.97
CA ASN A 33 12.56 19.38 -7.66
C ASN A 33 11.47 18.33 -7.39
N PRO A 34 11.85 17.05 -7.23
CA PRO A 34 10.92 15.95 -7.08
C PRO A 34 10.17 16.04 -5.75
N LEU A 35 8.96 15.47 -5.72
CA LEU A 35 8.28 15.15 -4.47
C LEU A 35 8.84 13.80 -4.00
N TRP A 36 9.49 13.78 -2.83
CA TRP A 36 10.21 12.61 -2.33
C TRP A 36 9.26 11.60 -1.67
N ASN A 37 8.38 11.01 -2.48
CA ASN A 37 7.36 10.08 -2.03
C ASN A 37 7.33 8.84 -2.91
N THR A 38 7.02 7.71 -2.28
CA THR A 38 6.58 6.49 -2.95
C THR A 38 5.19 6.19 -2.45
N VAL A 39 4.22 6.13 -3.36
CA VAL A 39 2.79 6.09 -3.05
C VAL A 39 2.19 4.82 -3.61
N LEU A 40 1.37 4.16 -2.80
CA LEU A 40 0.49 3.07 -3.21
C LEU A 40 -0.92 3.62 -3.32
N ILE A 41 -1.61 3.35 -4.42
CA ILE A 41 -3.01 3.68 -4.62
C ILE A 41 -3.79 2.37 -4.68
N ALA A 42 -4.71 2.19 -3.73
CA ALA A 42 -5.63 1.07 -3.69
C ALA A 42 -7.06 1.59 -3.87
N GLY A 43 -7.89 0.84 -4.58
CA GLY A 43 -9.28 1.20 -4.79
C GLY A 43 -10.10 0.04 -5.35
N VAL A 44 -11.43 0.20 -5.32
CA VAL A 44 -12.37 -0.70 -5.99
C VAL A 44 -13.27 0.16 -6.87
N ASP A 45 -13.41 -0.21 -8.13
CA ASP A 45 -14.24 0.51 -9.10
C ASP A 45 -14.96 -0.49 -10.02
N GLY A 46 -16.28 -0.39 -10.13
CA GLY A 46 -17.08 -1.33 -10.95
C GLY A 46 -16.97 -2.80 -10.55
N GLY A 47 -16.60 -3.10 -9.31
CA GLY A 47 -16.36 -4.47 -8.81
C GLY A 47 -14.92 -4.98 -9.01
N ASP A 48 -14.09 -4.24 -9.75
CA ASP A 48 -12.69 -4.58 -9.96
C ASP A 48 -11.79 -3.91 -8.92
N SER A 49 -10.92 -4.71 -8.31
CA SER A 49 -9.90 -4.21 -7.38
C SER A 49 -8.70 -3.65 -8.15
N PHE A 50 -8.21 -2.49 -7.70
CA PHE A 50 -7.06 -1.79 -8.27
C PHE A 50 -5.99 -1.60 -7.20
N LEU A 51 -4.73 -1.92 -7.55
CA LEU A 51 -3.57 -1.68 -6.71
C LEU A 51 -2.38 -1.20 -7.57
N GLY A 52 -2.06 0.08 -7.43
CA GLY A 52 -1.04 0.77 -8.22
C GLY A 52 0.10 1.33 -7.38
N TYR A 53 1.31 1.26 -7.93
CA TYR A 53 2.53 1.88 -7.40
C TYR A 53 2.86 3.15 -8.19
N VAL A 54 3.34 4.20 -7.52
CA VAL A 54 4.02 5.34 -8.15
C VAL A 54 5.17 5.84 -7.28
N ASP A 55 6.34 6.14 -7.86
CA ASP A 55 7.46 6.75 -7.14
C ASP A 55 7.80 8.19 -7.55
N MET A 56 8.75 8.78 -6.83
CA MET A 56 9.28 10.13 -7.04
C MET A 56 9.84 10.39 -8.44
N LEU A 57 10.17 9.35 -9.20
CA LEU A 57 10.68 9.46 -10.57
C LEU A 57 9.56 9.35 -11.61
N GLY A 58 8.34 9.03 -11.19
CA GLY A 58 7.20 8.76 -12.05
C GLY A 58 7.18 7.35 -12.62
N VAL A 59 7.92 6.40 -12.02
CA VAL A 59 7.76 4.97 -12.34
C VAL A 59 6.42 4.52 -11.77
N ALA A 60 5.60 3.90 -12.61
CA ALA A 60 4.26 3.46 -12.23
C ALA A 60 3.93 2.10 -12.84
N TYR A 61 3.30 1.24 -12.03
CA TYR A 61 2.84 -0.09 -12.44
C TYR A 61 1.73 -0.60 -11.50
N GLU A 62 1.03 -1.64 -11.92
CA GLU A 62 0.02 -2.36 -11.13
C GLU A 62 0.55 -3.74 -10.76
N ALA A 63 0.19 -4.23 -9.57
CA ALA A 63 0.55 -5.57 -9.11
C ALA A 63 -0.45 -6.06 -8.04
N PRO A 64 -0.62 -7.38 -7.87
CA PRO A 64 -1.53 -7.95 -6.86
C PRO A 64 -1.02 -7.76 -5.41
N SER A 65 0.28 -7.46 -5.23
CA SER A 65 0.84 -7.05 -3.94
C SER A 65 1.95 -6.02 -4.14
N LEU A 66 2.02 -5.05 -3.23
CA LEU A 66 3.01 -3.98 -3.25
C LEU A 66 3.50 -3.69 -1.83
N ALA A 67 4.78 -3.33 -1.72
CA ALA A 67 5.38 -2.81 -0.51
C ALA A 67 6.42 -1.74 -0.88
N THR A 68 6.54 -0.71 -0.05
CA THR A 68 7.48 0.41 -0.26
C THR A 68 8.63 0.36 0.75
N GLY A 69 9.69 1.14 0.52
CA GLY A 69 10.82 1.25 1.43
C GLY A 69 11.46 -0.11 1.75
N PHE A 70 11.75 -0.35 3.04
CA PHE A 70 12.30 -1.64 3.51
C PHE A 70 11.32 -2.80 3.33
N GLY A 71 10.01 -2.52 3.26
CA GLY A 71 8.95 -3.48 2.96
C GLY A 71 9.14 -4.18 1.62
N ALA A 72 9.71 -3.50 0.62
CA ALA A 72 9.99 -4.10 -0.69
C ALA A 72 10.94 -5.32 -0.60
N TYR A 73 11.80 -5.37 0.43
CA TYR A 73 12.77 -6.45 0.62
C TYR A 73 12.30 -7.51 1.63
N LEU A 74 11.58 -7.10 2.68
CA LEU A 74 11.18 -8.00 3.77
C LEU A 74 9.72 -8.48 3.68
N ALA A 75 8.79 -7.60 3.32
CA ALA A 75 7.37 -7.92 3.24
C ALA A 75 6.98 -8.48 1.87
N GLN A 76 7.51 -7.92 0.78
CA GLN A 76 7.16 -8.33 -0.58
C GLN A 76 7.35 -9.84 -0.86
N PRO A 77 8.43 -10.51 -0.40
CA PRO A 77 8.57 -11.95 -0.58
C PRO A 77 7.49 -12.77 0.14
N LEU A 78 7.10 -12.36 1.34
CA LEU A 78 6.02 -13.00 2.11
C LEU A 78 4.67 -12.83 1.40
N LEU A 79 4.40 -11.62 0.88
CA LEU A 79 3.19 -11.33 0.11
C LEU A 79 3.12 -12.16 -1.18
N ARG A 80 4.23 -12.25 -1.93
CA ARG A 80 4.29 -13.04 -3.17
C ARG A 80 4.11 -14.53 -2.92
N ALA A 81 4.74 -15.07 -1.87
CA ALA A 81 4.61 -16.49 -1.52
C ALA A 81 3.16 -16.89 -1.22
N GLU A 82 2.35 -15.99 -0.66
CA GLU A 82 0.92 -16.24 -0.44
C GLU A 82 0.12 -16.16 -1.75
N LEU A 83 0.44 -15.21 -2.61
CA LEU A 83 -0.25 -15.00 -3.90
C LEU A 83 0.10 -16.02 -4.99
N GLU A 84 1.17 -16.78 -4.81
CA GLU A 84 1.52 -17.91 -5.68
C GLU A 84 0.60 -19.14 -5.46
N ARG A 85 -0.23 -19.12 -4.42
CA ARG A 85 -1.23 -20.17 -4.16
C ARG A 85 -2.35 -20.13 -5.19
N GLU A 86 -3.04 -21.27 -5.36
CA GLU A 86 -4.10 -21.43 -6.37
C GLU A 86 -5.33 -20.51 -6.16
N ARG A 87 -5.50 -19.95 -4.95
CA ARG A 87 -6.61 -19.05 -4.62
C ARG A 87 -6.11 -17.76 -3.99
N LEU A 88 -6.87 -16.70 -4.22
CA LEU A 88 -6.67 -15.44 -3.49
C LEU A 88 -6.98 -15.64 -1.99
N PRO A 89 -6.25 -14.92 -1.12
CA PRO A 89 -6.53 -14.95 0.32
C PRO A 89 -7.89 -14.33 0.62
N THR A 90 -8.56 -14.86 1.64
CA THR A 90 -9.74 -14.23 2.25
C THR A 90 -9.35 -12.93 2.96
N ARG A 91 -10.32 -12.12 3.39
CA ARG A 91 -10.04 -10.87 4.13
C ARG A 91 -9.23 -11.16 5.40
N GLU A 92 -9.59 -12.21 6.12
CA GLU A 92 -8.95 -12.63 7.37
C GLU A 92 -7.52 -13.11 7.12
N GLU A 93 -7.31 -13.93 6.09
CA GLU A 93 -5.97 -14.41 5.72
C GLU A 93 -5.07 -13.27 5.21
N ALA A 94 -5.61 -12.34 4.42
CA ALA A 94 -4.89 -11.17 3.97
C ALA A 94 -4.48 -10.29 5.15
N ARG A 95 -5.35 -10.15 6.16
CA ARG A 95 -5.03 -9.44 7.40
C ARG A 95 -3.90 -10.12 8.17
N GLU A 96 -4.00 -11.42 8.41
CA GLU A 96 -2.97 -12.17 9.12
C GLU A 96 -1.61 -12.10 8.39
N LEU A 97 -1.64 -12.16 7.05
CA LEU A 97 -0.45 -11.97 6.22
C LEU A 97 0.18 -10.58 6.40
N LEU A 98 -0.63 -9.51 6.42
CA LEU A 98 -0.15 -8.16 6.67
C LEU A 98 0.47 -8.03 8.07
N GLU A 99 -0.17 -8.59 9.10
CA GLU A 99 0.37 -8.59 10.47
C GLU A 99 1.70 -9.34 10.56
N ARG A 100 1.83 -10.48 9.86
CA ARG A 100 3.11 -11.20 9.74
C ARG A 100 4.20 -10.37 9.05
N CYS A 101 3.85 -9.65 7.98
CA CYS A 101 4.78 -8.75 7.29
C CYS A 101 5.22 -7.59 8.18
N LEU A 102 4.28 -6.95 8.87
CA LEU A 102 4.56 -5.83 9.79
C LEU A 102 5.40 -6.29 10.98
N ARG A 103 5.18 -7.51 11.50
CA ARG A 103 6.02 -8.09 12.56
C ARG A 103 7.46 -8.30 12.10
N ALA A 104 7.66 -8.81 10.88
CA ALA A 104 8.99 -8.94 10.30
C ALA A 104 9.69 -7.58 10.14
N LEU A 105 8.94 -6.54 9.72
CA LEU A 105 9.44 -5.17 9.66
C LEU A 105 9.77 -4.62 11.04
N TYR A 106 8.92 -4.84 12.04
CA TYR A 106 9.15 -4.35 13.39
C TYR A 106 10.45 -4.89 14.01
N TYR A 107 10.77 -6.16 13.74
CA TYR A 107 12.02 -6.75 14.23
C TYR A 107 13.28 -6.31 13.49
N ARG A 108 13.18 -5.86 12.23
CA ARG A 108 14.36 -5.71 11.34
C ARG A 108 14.55 -4.30 10.77
N ASP A 109 13.50 -3.50 10.71
CA ASP A 109 13.58 -2.10 10.29
C ASP A 109 13.68 -1.20 11.51
N ALA A 110 14.87 -0.61 11.70
CA ALA A 110 15.19 0.28 12.83
C ALA A 110 14.42 1.62 12.79
N ARG A 111 13.67 1.92 11.72
CA ARG A 111 12.81 3.11 11.61
C ARG A 111 11.32 2.79 11.74
N SER A 112 10.97 1.53 11.94
CA SER A 112 9.60 1.11 12.19
C SER A 112 9.14 1.48 13.61
N PHE A 113 7.83 1.45 13.85
CA PHE A 113 7.24 1.71 15.14
C PHE A 113 6.09 0.75 15.40
N ASN A 114 5.90 0.32 16.66
CA ASN A 114 4.89 -0.68 17.03
C ASN A 114 3.48 -0.07 17.20
N ARG A 115 3.08 0.74 16.23
CA ARG A 115 1.74 1.31 16.12
C ARG A 115 1.43 1.53 14.66
N TYR A 116 0.38 0.89 14.17
CA TYR A 116 0.00 0.92 12.75
C TYR A 116 -1.52 1.03 12.57
N GLU A 117 -1.93 1.34 11.35
CA GLU A 117 -3.33 1.44 10.93
C GLU A 117 -3.53 0.55 9.70
N VAL A 118 -4.73 0.03 9.53
CA VAL A 118 -5.12 -0.79 8.39
C VAL A 118 -6.29 -0.12 7.69
N ALA A 119 -6.14 0.13 6.40
CA ALA A 119 -7.21 0.63 5.54
C ALA A 119 -7.74 -0.51 4.68
N VAL A 120 -9.05 -0.73 4.70
CA VAL A 120 -9.73 -1.73 3.86
C VAL A 120 -10.66 -1.01 2.91
N VAL A 121 -10.49 -1.25 1.61
CA VAL A 121 -11.34 -0.67 0.57
C VAL A 121 -12.24 -1.75 -0.01
N THR A 122 -13.54 -1.50 -0.02
CA THR A 122 -14.55 -2.36 -0.64
C THR A 122 -15.51 -1.50 -1.47
N GLU A 123 -16.46 -2.12 -2.18
CA GLU A 123 -17.53 -1.38 -2.87
C GLU A 123 -18.37 -0.50 -1.93
N LYS A 124 -18.41 -0.81 -0.63
CA LYS A 124 -19.14 -0.03 0.39
C LYS A 124 -18.39 1.24 0.81
N GLY A 125 -17.13 1.39 0.42
CA GLY A 125 -16.26 2.50 0.79
C GLY A 125 -14.98 2.05 1.50
N VAL A 126 -14.38 2.99 2.21
CA VAL A 126 -13.10 2.82 2.91
C VAL A 126 -13.34 2.71 4.42
N GLU A 127 -12.88 1.62 5.01
CA GLU A 127 -12.85 1.39 6.46
C GLU A 127 -11.42 1.58 6.96
N MET A 128 -11.24 2.42 7.98
CA MET A 128 -9.96 2.63 8.65
C MET A 128 -10.00 1.96 10.02
N GLU A 129 -9.01 1.12 10.31
CA GLU A 129 -8.88 0.42 11.56
C GLU A 129 -7.57 0.82 12.24
N GLY A 130 -7.65 1.32 13.47
CA GLY A 130 -6.47 1.64 14.24
C GLY A 130 -6.69 2.72 15.30
N PRO A 131 -5.64 3.00 16.09
CA PRO A 131 -4.30 2.41 16.04
C PRO A 131 -4.25 0.98 16.61
N GLN A 132 -3.40 0.12 16.03
CA GLN A 132 -3.14 -1.25 16.50
C GLN A 132 -1.68 -1.46 16.86
N THR A 133 -1.39 -2.48 17.67
CA THR A 133 -0.05 -2.83 18.15
C THR A 133 0.18 -4.32 17.91
N LEU A 134 1.39 -4.71 17.54
CA LEU A 134 1.79 -6.09 17.32
C LEU A 134 2.34 -6.70 18.62
N GLU A 135 1.98 -7.95 18.86
CA GLU A 135 2.68 -8.76 19.85
C GLU A 135 4.06 -9.16 19.34
N ALA A 136 5.08 -8.94 20.18
CA ALA A 136 6.47 -9.23 19.91
C ALA A 136 6.98 -10.36 20.82
N ASN A 137 7.77 -11.26 20.26
CA ASN A 137 8.42 -12.38 20.94
C ASN A 137 9.94 -12.16 20.94
N TRP A 138 10.55 -12.26 22.12
CA TRP A 138 11.98 -12.07 22.35
C TRP A 138 12.65 -13.28 23.00
N ASP A 139 12.04 -14.47 22.93
CA ASP A 139 12.53 -15.67 23.61
C ASP A 139 13.96 -16.05 23.17
N ILE A 140 14.34 -15.68 21.94
CA ILE A 140 15.70 -15.87 21.40
C ILE A 140 16.78 -15.15 22.22
N ALA A 141 16.43 -14.14 23.01
CA ALA A 141 17.36 -13.44 23.89
C ALA A 141 17.92 -14.33 25.00
N HIS A 142 17.23 -15.43 25.34
CA HIS A 142 17.67 -16.42 26.33
C HIS A 142 18.53 -17.55 25.74
N VAL A 143 18.76 -17.55 24.42
CA VAL A 143 19.53 -18.58 23.70
C VAL A 143 20.99 -18.15 23.47
N VAL A 144 21.36 -16.94 23.92
CA VAL A 144 22.70 -16.35 23.79
C VAL A 144 23.39 -16.32 25.14
#